data_AF-A0A3B8S4R5-F1
#
_entry.id   AF-A0A3B8S4R5-F1
#
_cell.length_a   1.000
_cell.length_b   1.000
_cell.length_c   1.000
_cell.angle_alpha   90.00
_cell.angle_beta   90.00
_cell.angle_gamma   90.00
#
_symmetry.space_group_name_H-M   'P 1'
#
loop_
_entity.id
_entity.type
_entity.pdbx_description
1 polymer ?
#
loop_
_entity_poly.entity_id
_entity_poly.type
_entity_poly.pdbx_seq_one_letter_code
_entity_poly.pdbx_strand_id
1 'polypeptide(L)'
;MQIKPKNHIHSFFPGTRMVWWATTLQSVRHSWAGSNTFFYGVLTFCFVYNSLAFGGTTGKISGKVLDKETKEPIIGANIVIQGTYFGAATDIEGYYYINNVTPGKYNVVISAIGYHKITFENVVVRIDLTTNLDVDLTSEAITLGEVVVQATAPLITKDLTSTSAIVTSDDIQMMPVENLGQVIRLQAGVVDGHFRGGRSNEVAYLIDGIPVNDAFNNNLSVTVENNSIRQLEVISGTFNAEYGSAMSGIVNIVTKEGSQKYEGYASVYLGNYFTQHKAIFYNLNKFNLAGPKDFQFNFGGPTQIVDGLTFFLTGRYFKDDGYMYGRRYFLTTDRAPIIPDPSIPEFFIIQNHGDSAYAPMNPEENLSFNGKLTYGLPGLNLKFAYSFFWDDHENRYYDHAYRLAPDGLKTHFRTNYVHNLQISYFPTQSTFATLKFSHNYNTYKGYLYADEYDPRYIDPNNSTVISSYTFRYGGNDIDRYNRYTKSNLILLAAESQITKEHKIKIGAEGRFHQLFNFWKDIRNQT
;
A
#
# COMPACT_ATOMS: atom_id res chain seq x y z
N MET A 1 1.31 29.73 -32.86
CA MET A 1 1.02 28.69 -31.86
C MET A 1 -0.49 28.46 -31.76
N GLN A 2 -0.97 27.29 -32.17
CA GLN A 2 -2.41 26.97 -32.18
C GLN A 2 -2.71 25.93 -31.10
N ILE A 3 -3.43 26.32 -30.04
CA ILE A 3 -3.83 25.44 -28.94
C ILE A 3 -5.13 24.74 -29.35
N LYS A 4 -5.12 23.42 -29.52
CA LYS A 4 -6.33 22.63 -29.77
C LYS A 4 -6.67 21.79 -28.53
N PRO A 5 -7.63 22.20 -27.69
CA PRO A 5 -8.13 21.33 -26.62
C PRO A 5 -8.94 20.18 -27.24
N LYS A 6 -8.70 18.95 -26.77
CA LYS A 6 -9.58 17.80 -27.03
C LYS A 6 -10.16 17.32 -25.70
N ASN A 7 -11.48 17.50 -25.57
CA ASN A 7 -12.35 17.03 -24.50
C ASN A 7 -12.09 17.63 -23.11
N HIS A 8 -13.02 18.47 -22.66
CA HIS A 8 -13.16 18.87 -21.27
C HIS A 8 -14.17 17.93 -20.61
N ILE A 9 -13.74 17.16 -19.60
CA ILE A 9 -14.65 16.43 -18.72
C ILE A 9 -14.46 17.00 -17.32
N HIS A 10 -15.29 17.99 -16.97
CA HIS A 10 -15.56 18.32 -15.58
C HIS A 10 -16.71 17.42 -15.13
N SER A 11 -16.39 16.22 -14.65
CA SER A 11 -17.40 15.35 -14.05
C SER A 11 -17.44 15.59 -12.54
N PHE A 12 -18.41 16.39 -12.10
CA PHE A 12 -18.87 16.39 -10.72
C PHE A 12 -19.91 15.28 -10.60
N PHE A 13 -19.49 14.09 -10.19
CA PHE A 13 -20.42 13.01 -9.84
C PHE A 13 -20.59 12.99 -8.32
N PRO A 14 -21.71 13.49 -7.76
CA PRO A 14 -22.22 12.97 -6.51
C PRO A 14 -22.75 11.56 -6.81
N GLY A 15 -21.84 10.59 -6.85
CA GLY A 15 -22.16 9.20 -7.16
C GLY A 15 -22.53 8.45 -5.90
N THR A 16 -23.77 8.54 -5.42
CA THR A 16 -24.34 7.51 -4.56
C THR A 16 -24.66 6.31 -5.46
N ARG A 17 -23.71 5.41 -5.67
CA ARG A 17 -23.97 4.16 -6.40
C ARG A 17 -24.47 3.09 -5.45
N MET A 18 -25.79 2.93 -5.41
CA MET A 18 -26.46 1.77 -4.83
C MET A 18 -26.70 0.78 -5.98
N VAL A 19 -25.92 -0.30 -6.04
CA VAL A 19 -26.04 -1.35 -7.06
C VAL A 19 -27.06 -2.38 -6.59
N TRP A 20 -28.15 -2.56 -7.34
CA TRP A 20 -29.19 -3.56 -7.08
C TRP A 20 -29.08 -4.70 -8.10
N TRP A 21 -29.08 -5.95 -7.63
CA TRP A 21 -29.38 -7.13 -8.44
C TRP A 21 -30.39 -7.99 -7.66
N ALA A 22 -31.51 -8.35 -8.29
CA ALA A 22 -32.46 -9.31 -7.76
C ALA A 22 -32.34 -10.61 -8.58
N THR A 23 -32.02 -11.72 -7.91
CA THR A 23 -32.19 -13.06 -8.49
C THR A 23 -33.65 -13.46 -8.34
N THR A 24 -34.31 -13.70 -9.47
CA THR A 24 -35.71 -14.12 -9.53
C THR A 24 -35.85 -15.52 -8.91
N LEU A 25 -36.47 -15.62 -7.73
CA LEU A 25 -36.99 -16.88 -7.20
C LEU A 25 -38.45 -17.01 -7.65
N GLN A 26 -38.75 -18.09 -8.37
CA GLN A 26 -40.11 -18.45 -8.80
C GLN A 26 -41.02 -18.58 -7.57
N SER A 27 -42.11 -17.79 -7.57
CA SER A 27 -43.16 -17.86 -6.57
C SER A 27 -44.07 -19.08 -6.81
N VAL A 28 -44.21 -19.94 -5.80
CA VAL A 28 -45.42 -20.76 -5.63
C VAL A 28 -46.47 -19.85 -4.98
N ARG A 29 -47.59 -19.63 -5.68
CA ARG A 29 -48.73 -18.83 -5.18
C ARG A 29 -49.58 -19.68 -4.25
N HIS A 30 -49.70 -19.28 -2.98
CA HIS A 30 -50.90 -19.54 -2.18
C HIS A 30 -51.40 -18.23 -1.59
N SER A 31 -52.67 -17.93 -1.85
CA SER A 31 -53.37 -16.73 -1.40
C SER A 31 -53.88 -16.94 0.03
N TRP A 32 -53.44 -16.10 0.97
CA TRP A 32 -54.20 -15.83 2.20
C TRP A 32 -54.20 -14.32 2.46
N ALA A 33 -55.42 -13.78 2.63
CA ALA A 33 -55.69 -12.38 2.89
C ALA A 33 -55.58 -12.10 4.39
N GLY A 34 -54.86 -11.05 4.79
CA GLY A 34 -54.85 -10.56 6.16
C GLY A 34 -53.65 -9.67 6.50
N SER A 35 -53.92 -8.37 6.70
CA SER A 35 -53.09 -7.34 7.35
C SER A 35 -51.58 -7.30 7.02
N ASN A 36 -51.23 -6.63 5.93
CA ASN A 36 -49.84 -6.45 5.48
C ASN A 36 -49.08 -5.24 6.08
N THR A 37 -49.64 -4.46 7.00
CA THR A 37 -48.92 -3.26 7.49
C THR A 37 -47.86 -3.57 8.55
N PHE A 38 -48.00 -4.68 9.29
CA PHE A 38 -47.04 -5.06 10.34
C PHE A 38 -45.87 -5.90 9.79
N PHE A 39 -46.14 -6.76 8.79
CA PHE A 39 -45.13 -7.63 8.19
C PHE A 39 -44.16 -6.86 7.27
N TYR A 40 -44.63 -5.82 6.58
CA TYR A 40 -43.78 -4.95 5.76
C TYR A 40 -42.95 -3.99 6.63
N GLY A 41 -43.42 -3.61 7.82
CA GLY A 41 -42.63 -2.84 8.79
C GLY A 41 -41.44 -3.63 9.33
N VAL A 42 -41.62 -4.91 9.65
CA VAL A 42 -40.55 -5.80 10.14
C VAL A 42 -39.61 -6.25 9.02
N LEU A 43 -40.12 -6.51 7.80
CA LEU A 43 -39.24 -6.79 6.65
C LEU A 43 -38.47 -5.55 6.15
N THR A 44 -39.05 -4.36 6.25
CA THR A 44 -38.35 -3.11 5.90
C THR A 44 -37.35 -2.69 6.99
N PHE A 45 -37.61 -3.02 8.27
CA PHE A 45 -36.63 -2.85 9.34
C PHE A 45 -35.45 -3.85 9.23
N CYS A 46 -35.69 -5.07 8.72
CA CYS A 46 -34.64 -6.04 8.43
C CYS A 46 -33.87 -5.76 7.12
N PHE A 47 -34.41 -4.97 6.18
CA PHE A 47 -33.71 -4.64 4.91
C PHE A 47 -32.84 -3.38 4.97
N VAL A 48 -32.92 -2.56 6.04
CA VAL A 48 -32.14 -1.31 6.18
C VAL A 48 -30.86 -1.49 7.01
N TYR A 49 -30.59 -2.68 7.57
CA TYR A 49 -29.37 -2.98 8.33
C TYR A 49 -28.51 -4.07 7.68
N ASN A 50 -28.05 -3.85 6.45
CA ASN A 50 -26.90 -4.58 5.93
C ASN A 50 -25.66 -3.70 6.14
N SER A 51 -25.05 -3.88 7.31
CA SER A 51 -23.81 -3.21 7.70
C SER A 51 -22.61 -3.96 7.11
N LEU A 52 -21.67 -3.21 6.56
CA LEU A 52 -20.47 -3.73 5.91
C LEU A 52 -19.33 -3.78 6.94
N ALA A 53 -18.94 -4.97 7.37
CA ALA A 53 -17.71 -5.19 8.14
C ALA A 53 -16.45 -4.71 7.37
N PHE A 54 -15.31 -4.41 8.03
CA PHE A 54 -14.00 -4.09 7.38
C PHE A 54 -12.80 -4.77 8.03
N GLY A 55 -11.95 -5.47 7.26
CA GLY A 55 -10.79 -6.27 7.73
C GLY A 55 -10.01 -5.72 8.92
N GLY A 56 -9.80 -6.57 9.94
CA GLY A 56 -9.00 -6.20 11.11
C GLY A 56 -7.51 -6.14 10.76
N THR A 57 -6.77 -5.18 11.30
CA THR A 57 -5.31 -5.07 11.07
C THR A 57 -4.47 -5.65 12.20
N THR A 58 -5.10 -6.54 12.95
CA THR A 58 -4.63 -7.03 14.24
C THR A 58 -4.87 -8.52 14.36
N GLY A 59 -4.07 -9.18 15.18
CA GLY A 59 -4.30 -10.55 15.59
C GLY A 59 -5.02 -10.66 16.94
N LYS A 60 -5.21 -11.90 17.36
CA LYS A 60 -5.78 -12.30 18.64
C LYS A 60 -4.80 -13.23 19.34
N ILE A 61 -4.66 -13.12 20.65
CA ILE A 61 -4.04 -14.15 21.50
C ILE A 61 -5.16 -14.79 22.30
N SER A 62 -5.20 -16.12 22.40
CA SER A 62 -6.14 -16.81 23.29
C SER A 62 -5.54 -18.06 23.87
N GLY A 63 -6.12 -18.60 24.93
CA GLY A 63 -5.69 -19.88 25.48
C GLY A 63 -6.39 -20.21 26.78
N LYS A 64 -5.94 -21.30 27.39
CA LYS A 64 -6.42 -21.78 28.68
C LYS A 64 -5.27 -21.84 29.69
N VAL A 65 -5.53 -21.40 30.92
CA VAL A 65 -4.60 -21.49 32.05
C VAL A 65 -5.14 -22.54 33.03
N LEU A 66 -4.37 -23.61 33.22
CA LEU A 66 -4.69 -24.71 34.12
C LEU A 66 -3.64 -24.86 35.20
N ASP A 67 -4.01 -25.44 36.34
CA ASP A 67 -3.03 -25.95 37.30
C ASP A 67 -2.35 -27.20 36.73
N LYS A 68 -1.01 -27.26 36.83
CA LYS A 68 -0.21 -28.34 36.25
C LYS A 68 -0.48 -29.70 36.88
N GLU A 69 -0.76 -29.75 38.18
CA GLU A 69 -0.96 -30.97 38.97
C GLU A 69 -2.42 -31.42 38.92
N THR A 70 -3.36 -30.51 39.22
CA THR A 70 -4.80 -30.86 39.34
C THR A 70 -5.51 -30.82 38.00
N LYS A 71 -4.95 -30.12 37.00
CA LYS A 71 -5.61 -29.81 35.72
C LYS A 71 -6.90 -29.00 35.86
N GLU A 72 -7.13 -28.40 37.03
CA GLU A 72 -8.26 -27.50 37.26
C GLU A 72 -8.01 -26.13 36.61
N PRO A 73 -9.06 -25.45 36.14
CA PRO A 73 -8.94 -24.11 35.58
C PRO A 73 -8.56 -23.08 36.64
N ILE A 74 -7.58 -22.23 36.32
CA ILE A 74 -7.18 -21.13 37.19
C ILE A 74 -7.99 -19.89 36.81
N ILE A 75 -8.86 -19.47 37.73
CA ILE A 75 -9.73 -18.30 37.55
C ILE A 75 -8.97 -17.03 37.92
N GLY A 76 -9.10 -15.96 37.11
CA GLY A 76 -8.49 -14.67 37.41
C GLY A 76 -6.96 -14.62 37.27
N ALA A 77 -6.33 -15.58 36.57
CA ALA A 77 -4.94 -15.46 36.16
C ALA A 77 -4.78 -14.25 35.25
N ASN A 78 -3.76 -13.43 35.48
CA ASN A 78 -3.48 -12.22 34.74
C ASN A 78 -2.50 -12.50 33.60
N ILE A 79 -2.90 -12.16 32.37
CA ILE A 79 -2.09 -12.26 31.15
C ILE A 79 -1.77 -10.86 30.66
N VAL A 80 -0.49 -10.53 30.53
CA VAL A 80 -0.03 -9.20 30.11
C VAL A 80 0.95 -9.33 28.94
N ILE A 81 0.72 -8.55 27.89
CA ILE A 81 1.66 -8.43 26.76
C ILE A 81 2.65 -7.32 27.09
N GLN A 82 3.91 -7.69 27.36
CA GLN A 82 4.95 -6.74 27.77
C GLN A 82 5.15 -5.64 26.73
N GLY A 83 5.35 -4.40 27.20
CA GLY A 83 5.54 -3.23 26.34
C GLY A 83 4.24 -2.67 25.73
N THR A 84 3.08 -3.26 26.06
CA THR A 84 1.78 -2.79 25.61
C THR A 84 0.83 -2.60 26.80
N TYR A 85 -0.32 -1.97 26.55
CA TYR A 85 -1.41 -1.85 27.53
C TYR A 85 -2.40 -3.03 27.45
N PHE A 86 -2.13 -4.02 26.60
CA PHE A 86 -3.04 -5.13 26.37
C PHE A 86 -2.80 -6.26 27.39
N GLY A 87 -3.91 -6.75 27.94
CA GLY A 87 -3.94 -7.87 28.86
C GLY A 87 -5.36 -8.40 29.01
N ALA A 88 -5.48 -9.55 29.67
CA ALA A 88 -6.75 -10.17 29.99
C ALA A 88 -6.63 -10.95 31.31
N ALA A 89 -7.78 -11.23 31.91
CA ALA A 89 -7.88 -12.17 33.02
C ALA A 89 -8.62 -13.43 32.55
N THR A 90 -8.28 -14.59 33.12
CA THR A 90 -9.00 -15.84 32.81
C THR A 90 -10.41 -15.86 33.41
N ASP A 91 -11.33 -16.47 32.66
CA ASP A 91 -12.70 -16.72 33.09
C ASP A 91 -12.81 -17.90 34.08
N ILE A 92 -14.04 -18.26 34.45
CA ILE A 92 -14.34 -19.38 35.36
C ILE A 92 -13.88 -20.74 34.84
N GLU A 93 -13.67 -20.88 33.53
CA GLU A 93 -13.16 -22.08 32.89
C GLU A 93 -11.65 -21.97 32.60
N GLY A 94 -10.98 -20.95 33.11
CA GLY A 94 -9.54 -20.71 32.92
C GLY A 94 -9.20 -20.18 31.52
N TYR A 95 -10.20 -19.81 30.71
CA TYR A 95 -9.99 -19.33 29.35
C TYR A 95 -9.75 -17.82 29.30
N TYR A 96 -8.88 -17.37 28.40
CA TYR A 96 -8.63 -15.96 28.17
C TYR A 96 -8.48 -15.66 26.68
N TYR A 97 -8.69 -14.39 26.34
CA TYR A 97 -8.34 -13.87 25.02
C TYR A 97 -7.99 -12.39 25.10
N ILE A 98 -7.05 -11.97 24.27
CA ILE A 98 -6.62 -10.60 24.07
C ILE A 98 -6.82 -10.27 22.59
N ASN A 99 -7.79 -9.41 22.31
CA ASN A 99 -8.11 -8.98 20.96
C ASN A 99 -7.30 -7.74 20.56
N ASN A 100 -7.28 -7.46 19.25
CA ASN A 100 -6.73 -6.23 18.68
C ASN A 100 -5.22 -6.02 18.94
N VAL A 101 -4.46 -7.11 19.00
CA VAL A 101 -3.01 -7.06 19.17
C VAL A 101 -2.37 -6.81 17.82
N THR A 102 -1.61 -5.72 17.68
CA THR A 102 -0.91 -5.43 16.42
C THR A 102 0.03 -6.58 16.07
N PRO A 103 0.14 -7.02 14.80
CA PRO A 103 1.03 -8.11 14.43
C PRO A 103 2.48 -7.82 14.83
N GLY A 104 3.22 -8.83 15.26
CA GLY A 104 4.58 -8.66 15.79
C GLY A 104 5.00 -9.79 16.71
N LYS A 105 6.22 -9.70 17.24
CA LYS A 105 6.73 -10.61 18.28
C LYS A 105 6.59 -9.95 19.64
N TYR A 106 6.03 -10.68 20.60
CA TYR A 106 5.80 -10.18 21.95
C TYR A 106 6.29 -11.15 23.01
N ASN A 107 6.60 -10.60 24.18
CA ASN A 107 6.76 -11.38 25.40
C ASN A 107 5.43 -11.34 26.17
N VAL A 108 4.87 -12.50 26.46
CA VAL A 108 3.59 -12.65 27.17
C VAL A 108 3.84 -13.20 28.56
N VAL A 109 3.43 -12.44 29.57
CA VAL A 109 3.59 -12.79 30.98
C VAL A 109 2.27 -13.32 31.50
N ILE A 110 2.29 -14.48 32.14
CA ILE A 110 1.13 -15.08 32.80
C ILE A 110 1.45 -15.25 34.29
N SER A 111 0.56 -14.77 35.14
CA SER A 111 0.73 -14.80 36.60
C SER A 111 -0.60 -15.01 37.31
N ALA A 112 -0.61 -15.80 38.38
CA ALA A 112 -1.75 -15.99 39.27
C ALA A 112 -1.27 -16.04 40.73
N ILE A 113 -2.14 -15.68 41.68
CA ILE A 113 -1.78 -15.70 43.11
C ILE A 113 -1.57 -17.16 43.54
N GLY A 114 -0.42 -17.46 44.14
CA GLY A 114 -0.05 -18.81 44.57
C GLY A 114 0.55 -19.70 43.48
N TYR A 115 0.96 -19.12 42.34
CA TYR A 115 1.56 -19.83 41.20
C TYR A 115 2.81 -19.11 40.68
N HIS A 116 3.76 -19.88 40.16
CA HIS A 116 4.94 -19.31 39.52
C HIS A 116 4.58 -18.52 38.27
N LYS A 117 5.16 -17.32 38.14
CA LYS A 117 5.07 -16.49 36.95
C LYS A 117 5.82 -17.16 35.78
N ILE A 118 5.15 -17.26 34.64
CA ILE A 118 5.73 -17.75 33.38
C ILE A 118 5.78 -16.61 32.37
N THR A 119 6.92 -16.48 31.68
CA THR A 119 7.09 -15.54 30.58
C THR A 119 7.34 -16.30 29.29
N PHE A 120 6.41 -16.18 28.35
CA PHE A 120 6.59 -16.67 26.99
C PHE A 120 7.31 -15.64 26.15
N GLU A 121 8.48 -15.99 25.62
CA GLU A 121 9.24 -15.11 24.73
C GLU A 121 8.93 -15.37 23.26
N ASN A 122 9.01 -14.30 22.46
CA ASN A 122 8.87 -14.34 21.00
C ASN A 122 7.54 -14.94 20.49
N VAL A 123 6.44 -14.70 21.20
CA VAL A 123 5.09 -15.06 20.75
C VAL A 123 4.77 -14.25 19.48
N VAL A 124 4.61 -14.95 18.35
CA VAL A 124 4.35 -14.33 17.04
C VAL A 124 2.85 -14.13 16.84
N VAL A 125 2.41 -12.87 16.83
CA VAL A 125 1.05 -12.49 16.48
C VAL A 125 0.99 -12.10 15.01
N ARG A 126 0.01 -12.63 14.28
CA ARG A 126 -0.22 -12.34 12.86
C ARG A 126 -1.59 -11.67 12.67
N ILE A 127 -1.70 -10.88 11.60
CA ILE A 127 -2.95 -10.22 11.21
C ILE A 127 -4.06 -11.24 10.98
N ASP A 128 -5.26 -10.91 11.49
CA ASP A 128 -6.51 -11.66 11.34
C ASP A 128 -6.44 -13.15 11.72
N LEU A 129 -5.44 -13.51 12.54
CA LEU A 129 -5.21 -14.87 13.03
C LEU A 129 -5.16 -14.91 14.55
N THR A 130 -5.54 -16.07 15.09
CA THR A 130 -5.54 -16.39 16.51
C THR A 130 -4.29 -17.17 16.90
N THR A 131 -3.49 -16.59 17.78
CA THR A 131 -2.34 -17.24 18.40
C THR A 131 -2.81 -17.95 19.66
N ASN A 132 -2.87 -19.29 19.64
CA ASN A 132 -3.23 -20.07 20.82
C ASN A 132 -2.02 -20.29 21.73
N LEU A 133 -2.18 -19.96 23.00
CA LEU A 133 -1.16 -20.05 24.04
C LEU A 133 -1.77 -20.65 25.32
N ASP A 134 -1.88 -21.97 25.34
CA ASP A 134 -2.29 -22.72 26.53
C ASP A 134 -1.11 -22.87 27.50
N VAL A 135 -1.39 -22.80 28.80
CA VAL A 135 -0.37 -22.87 29.84
C VAL A 135 -0.83 -23.69 31.04
N ASP A 136 0.08 -24.50 31.55
CA ASP A 136 -0.05 -25.20 32.82
C ASP A 136 0.83 -24.48 33.85
N LEU A 137 0.23 -23.76 34.80
CA LEU A 137 0.97 -23.09 35.88
C LEU A 137 1.30 -24.07 37.00
N THR A 138 2.49 -23.95 37.57
CA THR A 138 2.91 -24.76 38.71
C THR A 138 2.66 -23.97 40.00
N SER A 139 2.04 -24.59 40.99
CA SER A 139 1.76 -23.98 42.29
C SER A 139 3.06 -23.59 43.00
N GLU A 140 3.07 -22.42 43.62
CA GLU A 140 4.25 -21.83 44.26
C GLU A 140 4.19 -22.08 45.77
N ALA A 141 4.91 -23.10 46.24
CA ALA A 141 5.06 -23.38 47.68
C ALA A 141 6.24 -22.63 48.32
N ILE A 142 7.26 -22.25 47.54
CA ILE A 142 8.46 -21.49 47.93
C ILE A 142 8.90 -20.63 46.74
N THR A 143 9.28 -19.37 46.96
CA THR A 143 9.68 -18.39 45.93
C THR A 143 10.88 -18.87 45.12
N LEU A 144 10.64 -19.37 43.92
CA LEU A 144 11.65 -19.64 42.89
C LEU A 144 11.51 -18.61 41.76
N GLY A 145 12.63 -18.34 41.09
CA GLY A 145 12.73 -17.32 40.04
C GLY A 145 11.85 -17.58 38.81
N GLU A 146 11.71 -16.54 37.99
CA GLU A 146 10.91 -16.50 36.75
C GLU A 146 11.26 -17.64 35.77
N VAL A 147 10.23 -18.34 35.27
CA VAL A 147 10.39 -19.39 34.25
C VAL A 147 10.15 -18.78 32.87
N VAL A 148 11.17 -18.81 32.02
CA VAL A 148 11.11 -18.34 30.64
C VAL A 148 10.87 -19.51 29.70
N VAL A 149 9.82 -19.42 28.89
CA VAL A 149 9.44 -20.44 27.91
C VAL A 149 9.50 -19.83 26.51
N GLN A 150 10.12 -20.51 25.55
CA GLN A 150 10.11 -20.06 24.16
C GLN A 150 8.82 -20.53 23.49
N ALA A 151 8.05 -19.61 22.92
CA ALA A 151 6.82 -19.95 22.21
C ALA A 151 7.15 -20.73 20.92
N THR A 152 6.50 -21.88 20.71
CA THR A 152 6.61 -22.66 19.47
C THR A 152 5.46 -22.28 18.55
N ALA A 153 5.75 -21.89 17.30
CA ALA A 153 4.71 -21.54 16.33
C ALA A 153 3.86 -22.79 15.99
N PRO A 154 2.52 -22.68 15.99
CA PRO A 154 1.65 -23.81 15.65
C PRO A 154 1.87 -24.25 14.20
N LEU A 155 1.91 -25.57 13.97
CA LEU A 155 2.15 -26.16 12.65
C LEU A 155 0.98 -25.93 11.66
N ILE A 156 -0.24 -25.70 12.17
CA ILE A 156 -1.47 -25.51 11.39
C ILE A 156 -2.30 -24.40 12.03
N THR A 157 -2.64 -23.40 11.22
CA THR A 157 -3.53 -22.28 11.57
C THR A 157 -4.97 -22.66 11.23
N LYS A 158 -5.79 -22.99 12.23
CA LYS A 158 -7.16 -23.54 12.03
C LYS A 158 -8.18 -22.51 11.56
N ASP A 159 -7.88 -21.22 11.69
CA ASP A 159 -8.75 -20.09 11.35
C ASP A 159 -8.40 -19.44 10.00
N LEU A 160 -7.42 -19.98 9.27
CA LEU A 160 -7.12 -19.53 7.90
C LEU A 160 -8.16 -20.09 6.91
N THR A 161 -9.16 -19.27 6.59
CA THR A 161 -10.27 -19.65 5.68
C THR A 161 -10.03 -19.27 4.21
N SER A 162 -8.97 -18.51 3.92
CA SER A 162 -8.64 -17.98 2.58
C SER A 162 -7.22 -18.34 2.14
N THR A 163 -6.94 -18.23 0.84
CA THR A 163 -5.55 -18.30 0.34
C THR A 163 -4.85 -16.97 0.63
N SER A 164 -4.38 -16.81 1.88
CA SER A 164 -3.61 -15.66 2.34
C SER A 164 -2.12 -16.01 2.47
N ALA A 165 -1.26 -15.08 2.06
CA ALA A 165 0.18 -15.12 2.30
C ALA A 165 0.55 -13.97 3.23
N ILE A 166 1.17 -14.30 4.36
CA ILE A 166 1.61 -13.33 5.36
C ILE A 166 3.13 -13.25 5.31
N VAL A 167 3.65 -12.07 5.00
CA VAL A 167 5.09 -11.79 4.90
C VAL A 167 5.46 -10.80 6.01
N THR A 168 6.35 -11.19 6.91
CA THR A 168 6.78 -10.35 8.04
C THR A 168 7.94 -9.42 7.66
N SER A 169 8.23 -8.42 8.50
CA SER A 169 9.42 -7.58 8.32
C SER A 169 10.73 -8.38 8.23
N ASP A 170 10.85 -9.50 8.96
CA ASP A 170 12.04 -10.35 8.93
C ASP A 170 12.15 -11.07 7.58
N ASP A 171 11.03 -11.58 7.06
CA ASP A 171 10.97 -12.24 5.75
C ASP A 171 11.38 -11.26 4.63
N ILE A 172 10.85 -10.03 4.66
CA ILE A 172 11.17 -8.99 3.66
C ILE A 172 12.67 -8.65 3.70
N GLN A 173 13.28 -8.59 4.88
CA GLN A 173 14.73 -8.30 5.02
C GLN A 173 15.62 -9.43 4.48
N MET A 174 15.15 -10.67 4.50
CA MET A 174 15.87 -11.82 3.94
C MET A 174 15.68 -11.95 2.42
N MET A 175 14.66 -11.29 1.85
CA MET A 175 14.39 -11.32 0.42
C MET A 175 15.30 -10.33 -0.34
N PRO A 176 15.80 -10.69 -1.53
CA PRO A 176 16.53 -9.77 -2.40
C PRO A 176 15.55 -8.84 -3.16
N VAL A 177 14.82 -8.01 -2.43
CA VAL A 177 13.76 -7.14 -2.95
C VAL A 177 13.97 -5.67 -2.58
N GLU A 178 13.78 -4.80 -3.56
CA GLU A 178 14.06 -3.37 -3.47
C GLU A 178 12.81 -2.51 -3.19
N ASN A 179 11.62 -3.05 -3.49
CA ASN A 179 10.35 -2.35 -3.31
C ASN A 179 9.19 -3.31 -3.03
N LEU A 180 8.10 -2.76 -2.49
CA LEU A 180 6.90 -3.50 -2.12
C LEU A 180 6.30 -4.28 -3.30
N GLY A 181 6.36 -3.73 -4.52
CA GLY A 181 5.87 -4.41 -5.71
C GLY A 181 6.58 -5.74 -5.99
N GLN A 182 7.89 -5.82 -5.72
CA GLN A 182 8.64 -7.07 -5.84
C GLN A 182 8.22 -8.09 -4.77
N VAL A 183 8.00 -7.65 -3.52
CA VAL A 183 7.50 -8.52 -2.44
C VAL A 183 6.15 -9.14 -2.82
N ILE A 184 5.23 -8.34 -3.37
CA ILE A 184 3.90 -8.78 -3.80
C ILE A 184 3.99 -9.78 -4.96
N ARG A 185 4.88 -9.55 -5.94
CA ARG A 185 5.06 -10.45 -7.10
C ARG A 185 5.64 -11.82 -6.74
N LEU A 186 6.31 -11.97 -5.59
CA LEU A 186 6.79 -13.25 -5.11
C LEU A 186 5.68 -14.14 -4.53
N GLN A 187 4.49 -13.59 -4.29
CA GLN A 187 3.40 -14.34 -3.67
C GLN A 187 2.70 -15.26 -4.67
N ALA A 188 2.32 -16.45 -4.20
CA ALA A 188 1.62 -17.44 -5.02
C ALA A 188 0.31 -16.88 -5.56
N GLY A 189 0.04 -17.12 -6.85
CA GLY A 189 -1.16 -16.62 -7.52
C GLY A 189 -1.09 -15.16 -7.97
N VAL A 190 0.07 -14.49 -7.82
CA VAL A 190 0.33 -13.15 -8.35
C VAL A 190 1.30 -13.25 -9.53
N VAL A 191 0.91 -12.69 -10.68
CA VAL A 191 1.77 -12.59 -11.86
C VAL A 191 1.66 -11.19 -12.43
N ASP A 192 2.75 -10.44 -12.41
CA ASP A 192 2.81 -9.06 -12.92
C ASP A 192 1.69 -8.13 -12.38
N GLY A 193 1.36 -8.26 -11.09
CA GLY A 193 0.30 -7.49 -10.45
C GLY A 193 -1.12 -7.99 -10.74
N HIS A 194 -1.29 -9.09 -11.46
CA HIS A 194 -2.54 -9.80 -11.66
C HIS A 194 -2.72 -10.90 -10.61
N PHE A 195 -3.81 -10.84 -9.87
CA PHE A 195 -4.12 -11.79 -8.80
C PHE A 195 -5.13 -12.80 -9.35
N ARG A 196 -4.70 -14.07 -9.43
CA ARG A 196 -5.48 -15.20 -9.99
C ARG A 196 -6.13 -14.89 -11.35
N GLY A 197 -5.44 -14.12 -12.20
CA GLY A 197 -5.90 -13.76 -13.55
C GLY A 197 -6.83 -12.55 -13.63
N GLY A 198 -7.19 -11.90 -12.51
CA GLY A 198 -7.92 -10.64 -12.53
C GLY A 198 -7.04 -9.47 -12.97
N ARG A 199 -7.66 -8.33 -13.31
CA ARG A 199 -6.95 -7.13 -13.79
C ARG A 199 -6.14 -6.46 -12.67
N SER A 200 -5.10 -5.73 -13.04
CA SER A 200 -4.28 -4.98 -12.07
C SER A 200 -5.06 -3.89 -11.33
N ASN A 201 -6.10 -3.34 -11.98
CA ASN A 201 -7.02 -2.38 -11.37
C ASN A 201 -8.21 -3.03 -10.63
N GLU A 202 -8.17 -4.34 -10.38
CA GLU A 202 -9.18 -5.08 -9.59
C GLU A 202 -8.66 -5.40 -8.16
N VAL A 203 -7.44 -4.96 -7.82
CA VAL A 203 -6.77 -5.21 -6.54
C VAL A 203 -7.07 -4.08 -5.55
N ALA A 204 -7.41 -4.43 -4.31
CA ALA A 204 -7.53 -3.46 -3.22
C ALA A 204 -6.19 -3.35 -2.46
N TYR A 205 -5.66 -2.14 -2.33
CA TYR A 205 -4.49 -1.85 -1.52
C TYR A 205 -4.93 -1.13 -0.25
N LEU A 206 -4.58 -1.69 0.91
CA LEU A 206 -4.87 -1.11 2.20
C LEU A 206 -3.57 -0.81 2.95
N ILE A 207 -3.53 0.34 3.61
CA ILE A 207 -2.49 0.68 4.60
C ILE A 207 -3.18 0.79 5.95
N ASP A 208 -2.75 -0.03 6.92
CA ASP A 208 -3.39 -0.15 8.22
C ASP A 208 -4.93 -0.35 8.11
N GLY A 209 -5.35 -1.12 7.09
CA GLY A 209 -6.76 -1.42 6.82
C GLY A 209 -7.57 -0.22 6.33
N ILE A 210 -6.93 0.80 5.77
CA ILE A 210 -7.55 1.93 5.08
C ILE A 210 -7.26 1.78 3.58
N PRO A 211 -8.28 1.75 2.70
CA PRO A 211 -8.08 1.73 1.26
C PRO A 211 -7.34 2.98 0.77
N VAL A 212 -6.26 2.76 0.01
CA VAL A 212 -5.39 3.83 -0.53
C VAL A 212 -5.26 3.77 -2.05
N ASN A 213 -6.19 3.09 -2.74
CA ASN A 213 -6.22 3.08 -4.19
C ASN A 213 -6.49 4.48 -4.77
N ASP A 214 -5.84 4.81 -5.88
CA ASP A 214 -6.13 6.02 -6.65
C ASP A 214 -7.50 5.87 -7.35
N ALA A 215 -8.40 6.84 -7.18
CA ALA A 215 -9.75 6.76 -7.71
C ALA A 215 -9.83 6.75 -9.25
N PHE A 216 -8.76 7.13 -9.95
CA PHE A 216 -8.73 7.14 -11.41
C PHE A 216 -8.33 5.80 -12.03
N ASN A 217 -7.22 5.20 -11.58
CA ASN A 217 -6.69 3.95 -12.16
C ASN A 217 -6.77 2.74 -11.22
N ASN A 218 -7.21 2.92 -9.98
CA ASN A 218 -7.27 1.93 -8.91
C ASN A 218 -5.92 1.30 -8.52
N ASN A 219 -4.78 1.94 -8.86
CA ASN A 219 -3.46 1.50 -8.39
C ASN A 219 -3.18 2.02 -6.97
N LEU A 220 -2.14 1.50 -6.30
CA LEU A 220 -1.65 2.05 -5.04
C LEU A 220 -1.28 3.54 -5.21
N SER A 221 -1.84 4.42 -4.39
CA SER A 221 -1.69 5.88 -4.51
C SER A 221 -0.30 6.39 -4.14
N VAL A 222 0.36 5.75 -3.17
CA VAL A 222 1.58 6.28 -2.54
C VAL A 222 2.64 5.20 -2.38
N THR A 223 3.90 5.59 -2.42
CA THR A 223 5.00 4.66 -2.16
C THR A 223 5.06 4.28 -0.68
N VAL A 224 5.16 2.97 -0.38
CA VAL A 224 5.41 2.45 0.95
C VAL A 224 6.74 1.70 0.96
N GLU A 225 7.65 2.11 1.84
CA GLU A 225 8.99 1.53 1.88
C GLU A 225 9.03 0.22 2.63
N ASN A 226 9.79 -0.76 2.12
CA ASN A 226 9.90 -2.11 2.71
C ASN A 226 10.28 -2.05 4.19
N ASN A 227 11.17 -1.13 4.57
CA ASN A 227 11.63 -0.97 5.95
C ASN A 227 10.57 -0.36 6.90
N SER A 228 9.49 0.22 6.37
CA SER A 228 8.33 0.75 7.11
C SER A 228 7.25 -0.31 7.36
N ILE A 229 7.33 -1.44 6.66
CA ILE A 229 6.34 -2.53 6.75
C ILE A 229 6.67 -3.39 7.96
N ARG A 230 5.66 -3.58 8.82
CA ARG A 230 5.72 -4.55 9.92
C ARG A 230 5.30 -5.93 9.43
N GLN A 231 4.21 -5.97 8.66
CA GLN A 231 3.67 -7.17 8.06
C GLN A 231 2.89 -6.82 6.80
N LEU A 232 3.03 -7.65 5.77
CA LEU A 232 2.24 -7.61 4.55
C LEU A 232 1.33 -8.84 4.52
N GLU A 233 0.06 -8.64 4.22
CA GLU A 233 -0.88 -9.70 3.93
C GLU A 233 -1.34 -9.61 2.48
N VAL A 234 -1.21 -10.71 1.75
CA VAL A 234 -1.64 -10.84 0.36
C VAL A 234 -2.71 -11.92 0.28
N ILE A 235 -3.96 -11.50 0.05
CA ILE A 235 -5.08 -12.41 -0.12
C ILE A 235 -5.37 -12.51 -1.62
N SER A 236 -5.05 -13.67 -2.19
CA SER A 236 -5.16 -13.88 -3.64
C SER A 236 -6.56 -14.29 -4.10
N GLY A 237 -7.44 -14.72 -3.20
CA GLY A 237 -8.81 -15.12 -3.49
C GLY A 237 -9.58 -15.52 -2.24
N THR A 238 -10.90 -15.76 -2.41
CA THR A 238 -11.82 -16.17 -1.33
C THR A 238 -11.73 -15.28 -0.08
N PHE A 239 -11.82 -13.96 -0.29
CA PHE A 239 -11.82 -12.97 0.78
C PHE A 239 -13.24 -12.62 1.24
N ASN A 240 -13.36 -12.18 2.48
CA ASN A 240 -14.63 -11.81 3.09
C ASN A 240 -15.26 -10.60 2.39
N ALA A 241 -16.59 -10.46 2.52
CA ALA A 241 -17.35 -9.34 1.97
C ALA A 241 -16.88 -7.96 2.49
N GLU A 242 -16.12 -7.95 3.59
CA GLU A 242 -15.60 -6.75 4.23
C GLU A 242 -14.60 -5.95 3.38
N TYR A 243 -14.04 -6.58 2.36
CA TYR A 243 -13.11 -5.94 1.42
C TYR A 243 -13.80 -5.32 0.20
N GLY A 244 -15.14 -5.31 0.18
CA GLY A 244 -15.98 -4.48 -0.69
C GLY A 244 -15.58 -4.48 -2.17
N SER A 245 -14.89 -3.41 -2.59
CA SER A 245 -14.48 -3.16 -3.98
C SER A 245 -13.34 -4.05 -4.51
N ALA A 246 -12.77 -4.92 -3.67
CA ALA A 246 -11.78 -5.89 -4.13
C ALA A 246 -12.42 -6.91 -5.08
N MET A 247 -11.87 -7.08 -6.28
CA MET A 247 -12.40 -7.99 -7.30
C MET A 247 -11.44 -9.15 -7.60
N SER A 248 -10.13 -8.92 -7.53
CA SER A 248 -9.11 -9.93 -7.88
C SER A 248 -8.18 -10.29 -6.73
N GLY A 249 -7.88 -9.34 -5.83
CA GLY A 249 -6.97 -9.58 -4.72
C GLY A 249 -6.94 -8.42 -3.73
N ILE A 250 -6.37 -8.69 -2.56
CA ILE A 250 -6.17 -7.70 -1.49
C ILE A 250 -4.71 -7.73 -1.07
N VAL A 251 -4.16 -6.53 -0.91
CA VAL A 251 -2.84 -6.31 -0.32
C VAL A 251 -3.03 -5.40 0.89
N ASN A 252 -2.87 -5.95 2.08
CA ASN A 252 -2.99 -5.21 3.33
C ASN A 252 -1.61 -5.01 3.95
N ILE A 253 -1.22 -3.75 4.09
CA ILE A 253 0.09 -3.33 4.55
C ILE A 253 -0.06 -2.81 5.97
N VAL A 254 0.49 -3.54 6.94
CA VAL A 254 0.57 -3.09 8.33
C VAL A 254 1.90 -2.39 8.54
N THR A 255 1.84 -1.12 8.90
CA THR A 255 3.06 -0.29 9.08
C THR A 255 3.63 -0.41 10.49
N LYS A 256 4.94 -0.20 10.62
CA LYS A 256 5.60 -0.13 11.93
C LYS A 256 5.09 1.07 12.73
N GLU A 257 4.96 0.86 14.03
CA GLU A 257 4.65 1.88 15.04
C GLU A 257 5.91 2.17 15.85
N GLY A 258 5.97 3.35 16.48
CA GLY A 258 7.07 3.71 17.37
C GLY A 258 7.13 2.81 18.60
N SER A 259 8.35 2.58 19.09
CA SER A 259 8.60 1.79 20.30
C SER A 259 8.84 2.71 21.52
N GLN A 260 8.91 2.14 22.71
CA GLN A 260 9.30 2.87 23.93
C GLN A 260 10.81 3.11 24.05
N LYS A 261 11.59 2.60 23.09
CA LYS A 261 13.03 2.80 22.97
C LYS A 261 13.33 3.47 21.63
N TYR A 262 14.37 4.30 21.61
CA TYR A 262 14.87 4.82 20.35
C TYR A 262 15.55 3.71 19.56
N GLU A 263 15.12 3.54 18.32
CA GLU A 263 15.67 2.59 17.37
C GLU A 263 15.75 3.26 15.99
N GLY A 264 16.73 2.87 15.19
CA GLY A 264 16.89 3.40 13.86
C GLY A 264 17.80 2.57 13.00
N TYR A 265 17.72 2.82 11.71
CA TYR A 265 18.47 2.14 10.67
C TYR A 265 18.78 3.14 9.56
N ALA A 266 19.95 2.98 8.95
CA ALA A 266 20.30 3.69 7.74
C ALA A 266 21.01 2.73 6.79
N SER A 267 20.76 2.88 5.49
CA SER A 267 21.48 2.14 4.46
C SER A 267 21.79 3.02 3.25
N VAL A 268 22.93 2.69 2.64
CA VAL A 268 23.37 3.26 1.38
C VAL A 268 23.68 2.12 0.44
N TYR A 269 23.09 2.15 -0.75
CA TYR A 269 23.37 1.23 -1.82
C TYR A 269 23.76 2.02 -3.07
N LEU A 270 24.85 1.59 -3.70
CA LEU A 270 25.36 2.15 -4.95
C LEU A 270 25.57 0.99 -5.92
N GLY A 271 24.96 1.10 -7.09
CA GLY A 271 25.04 0.11 -8.16
C GLY A 271 25.62 0.70 -9.44
N ASN A 272 26.05 -0.17 -10.35
CA ASN A 272 26.45 0.19 -11.70
C ASN A 272 26.03 -0.91 -12.68
N TYR A 273 25.53 -0.52 -13.84
CA TYR A 273 25.27 -1.44 -14.95
C TYR A 273 26.54 -1.67 -15.76
N PHE A 274 26.82 -2.93 -16.11
CA PHE A 274 27.97 -3.27 -16.94
C PHE A 274 27.61 -4.32 -17.99
N THR A 275 27.97 -4.06 -19.25
CA THR A 275 27.85 -5.05 -20.33
C THR A 275 28.83 -4.78 -21.47
N GLN A 276 29.29 -5.85 -22.11
CA GLN A 276 30.16 -5.78 -23.30
C GLN A 276 29.36 -5.62 -24.60
N HIS A 277 28.02 -5.71 -24.56
CA HIS A 277 27.15 -5.61 -25.75
C HIS A 277 26.93 -4.16 -26.21
N LYS A 278 28.00 -3.49 -26.65
CA LYS A 278 28.05 -2.05 -27.01
C LYS A 278 27.10 -1.63 -28.14
N ALA A 279 26.72 -2.56 -29.02
CA ALA A 279 25.79 -2.28 -30.12
C ALA A 279 24.34 -2.12 -29.64
N ILE A 280 23.99 -2.79 -28.54
CA ILE A 280 22.64 -2.80 -27.97
C ILE A 280 22.57 -1.78 -26.84
N PHE A 281 23.52 -1.84 -25.90
CA PHE A 281 23.56 -0.97 -24.73
C PHE A 281 24.73 0.03 -24.84
N TYR A 282 24.37 1.29 -25.06
CA TYR A 282 25.33 2.38 -25.14
C TYR A 282 25.85 2.76 -23.75
N ASN A 283 27.11 3.22 -23.67
CA ASN A 283 27.73 3.81 -22.48
C ASN A 283 27.89 2.88 -21.24
N LEU A 284 27.52 1.59 -21.33
CA LEU A 284 27.57 0.63 -20.22
C LEU A 284 28.81 -0.27 -20.19
N ASN A 285 29.76 -0.10 -21.12
CA ASN A 285 30.98 -0.92 -21.17
C ASN A 285 32.15 -0.33 -20.39
N LYS A 286 31.88 0.67 -19.56
CA LYS A 286 32.83 1.36 -18.69
C LYS A 286 32.15 1.61 -17.35
N PHE A 287 32.94 1.66 -16.28
CA PHE A 287 32.43 2.06 -14.99
C PHE A 287 31.91 3.49 -15.05
N ASN A 288 30.69 3.72 -14.57
CA ASN A 288 30.12 5.05 -14.38
C ASN A 288 29.34 5.06 -13.05
N LEU A 289 29.12 6.25 -12.49
CA LEU A 289 28.32 6.42 -11.27
C LEU A 289 26.85 6.75 -11.61
N ALA A 290 26.37 6.22 -12.75
CA ALA A 290 25.04 6.51 -13.28
C ALA A 290 24.01 5.41 -12.93
N GLY A 291 24.46 4.30 -12.33
CA GLY A 291 23.54 3.26 -11.84
C GLY A 291 22.80 3.65 -10.56
N PRO A 292 22.08 2.68 -9.95
CA PRO A 292 21.20 2.94 -8.82
C PRO A 292 21.91 3.51 -7.61
N LYS A 293 21.32 4.53 -6.99
CA LYS A 293 21.72 5.17 -5.74
C LYS A 293 20.52 5.14 -4.82
N ASP A 294 20.63 4.43 -3.72
CA ASP A 294 19.52 4.24 -2.79
C ASP A 294 19.97 4.54 -1.37
N PHE A 295 19.41 5.59 -0.81
CA PHE A 295 19.65 6.04 0.56
C PHE A 295 18.36 5.90 1.34
N GLN A 296 18.38 5.10 2.39
CA GLN A 296 17.22 4.86 3.23
C GLN A 296 17.56 5.11 4.68
N PHE A 297 16.60 5.65 5.42
CA PHE A 297 16.67 5.65 6.88
C PHE A 297 15.30 5.35 7.48
N ASN A 298 15.32 4.82 8.69
CA ASN A 298 14.17 4.86 9.58
C ASN A 298 14.61 5.19 11.00
N PHE A 299 13.69 5.78 11.74
CA PHE A 299 13.91 6.16 13.13
C PHE A 299 12.58 6.15 13.86
N GLY A 300 12.54 5.52 15.04
CA GLY A 300 11.35 5.46 15.86
C GLY A 300 11.69 5.47 17.34
N GLY A 301 10.70 5.83 18.16
CA GLY A 301 10.86 5.89 19.60
C GLY A 301 9.78 6.71 20.30
N PRO A 302 9.94 6.96 21.61
CA PRO A 302 9.04 7.82 22.37
C PRO A 302 9.27 9.30 22.02
N THR A 303 8.21 10.10 22.08
CA THR A 303 8.32 11.57 22.01
C THR A 303 8.57 12.14 23.40
N GLN A 304 9.15 13.35 23.46
CA GLN A 304 9.28 14.13 24.70
C GLN A 304 8.12 15.12 24.90
N ILE A 305 7.12 15.10 24.01
CA ILE A 305 6.02 16.07 24.01
C ILE A 305 4.95 15.65 25.03
N VAL A 306 4.56 14.37 24.98
CA VAL A 306 3.57 13.78 25.90
C VAL A 306 3.98 12.33 26.19
N ASP A 307 3.89 11.94 27.46
CA ASP A 307 4.19 10.57 27.87
C ASP A 307 3.28 9.56 27.16
N GLY A 308 3.87 8.51 26.58
CA GLY A 308 3.14 7.48 25.84
C GLY A 308 2.83 7.82 24.38
N LEU A 309 3.16 9.03 23.90
CA LEU A 309 3.16 9.36 22.47
C LEU A 309 4.47 8.86 21.86
N THR A 310 4.36 8.02 20.84
CA THR A 310 5.49 7.42 20.10
C THR A 310 5.44 7.82 18.64
N PHE A 311 6.59 7.78 17.96
CA PHE A 311 6.71 8.07 16.55
C PHE A 311 7.53 7.01 15.81
N PHE A 312 7.30 6.89 14.51
CA PHE A 312 8.11 6.12 13.59
C PHE A 312 8.19 6.87 12.25
N LEU A 313 9.40 7.09 11.74
CA LEU A 313 9.67 7.84 10.52
C LEU A 313 10.52 6.98 9.58
N THR A 314 10.28 7.08 8.28
CA THR A 314 11.12 6.52 7.23
C THR A 314 11.31 7.52 6.11
N GLY A 315 12.50 7.58 5.53
CA GLY A 315 12.75 8.31 4.30
C GLY A 315 13.60 7.48 3.34
N ARG A 316 13.34 7.64 2.05
CA ARG A 316 14.14 7.02 0.99
C ARG A 316 14.36 8.01 -0.16
N TYR A 317 15.60 8.10 -0.59
CA TYR A 317 15.98 8.73 -1.85
C TYR A 317 16.56 7.67 -2.78
N PHE A 318 15.89 7.44 -3.89
CA PHE A 318 16.29 6.52 -4.94
C PHE A 318 16.53 7.29 -6.24
N LYS A 319 17.67 7.06 -6.88
CA LYS A 319 17.99 7.62 -8.19
C LYS A 319 18.71 6.60 -9.05
N ASP A 320 18.27 6.43 -10.27
CA ASP A 320 18.93 5.62 -11.29
C ASP A 320 18.86 6.35 -12.63
N ASP A 321 19.99 6.60 -13.29
CA ASP A 321 19.97 7.17 -14.64
C ASP A 321 19.53 6.11 -15.68
N GLY A 322 19.43 4.85 -15.26
CA GLY A 322 18.96 3.73 -16.05
C GLY A 322 20.05 3.11 -16.91
N TYR A 323 19.65 2.07 -17.66
CA TYR A 323 20.55 1.28 -18.52
C TYR A 323 20.27 1.49 -20.02
N MET A 324 19.23 2.25 -20.37
CA MET A 324 18.94 2.58 -21.77
C MET A 324 19.49 3.96 -22.11
N TYR A 325 20.53 3.99 -22.94
CA TYR A 325 21.17 5.22 -23.40
C TYR A 325 20.91 5.47 -24.88
N GLY A 326 20.61 6.72 -25.18
CA GLY A 326 20.65 7.28 -26.52
C GLY A 326 22.01 7.89 -26.82
N ARG A 327 22.21 8.28 -28.08
CA ARG A 327 23.36 9.07 -28.50
C ARG A 327 22.84 10.32 -29.21
N ARG A 328 23.15 11.51 -28.68
CA ARG A 328 22.66 12.80 -29.17
C ARG A 328 23.35 13.17 -30.49
N TYR A 329 22.93 12.54 -31.58
CA TYR A 329 23.30 12.99 -32.92
C TYR A 329 22.38 14.12 -33.38
N PHE A 330 21.10 14.06 -33.04
CA PHE A 330 20.14 15.08 -33.47
C PHE A 330 19.68 15.90 -32.28
N LEU A 331 19.69 17.22 -32.45
CA LEU A 331 18.99 18.13 -31.55
C LEU A 331 17.49 18.07 -31.84
N THR A 332 16.65 18.47 -30.88
CA THR A 332 15.20 18.54 -31.11
C THR A 332 14.86 19.45 -32.29
N THR A 333 15.66 20.50 -32.54
CA THR A 333 15.49 21.45 -33.65
C THR A 333 15.92 20.94 -35.02
N ASP A 334 16.66 19.83 -35.08
CA ASP A 334 17.12 19.26 -36.34
C ASP A 334 15.92 18.71 -37.13
N ARG A 335 16.02 18.77 -38.46
CA ARG A 335 14.97 18.31 -39.35
C ARG A 335 15.39 16.99 -39.99
N ALA A 336 14.47 16.02 -39.99
CA ALA A 336 14.59 14.89 -40.88
C ALA A 336 14.65 15.39 -42.33
N PRO A 337 15.46 14.76 -43.21
CA PRO A 337 15.35 15.02 -44.63
C PRO A 337 13.92 14.64 -45.03
N ILE A 338 13.12 15.63 -45.39
CA ILE A 338 11.89 15.38 -46.12
C ILE A 338 12.36 14.71 -47.41
N ILE A 339 11.68 13.67 -47.88
CA ILE A 339 11.85 13.25 -49.27
C ILE A 339 10.97 14.20 -50.10
N PRO A 340 11.48 15.23 -50.78
CA PRO A 340 10.75 15.69 -51.96
C PRO A 340 11.64 16.17 -53.10
N ASP A 341 11.11 16.02 -54.31
CA ASP A 341 11.56 16.63 -55.56
C ASP A 341 13.08 16.55 -55.88
N PRO A 342 13.49 15.66 -56.82
CA PRO A 342 14.87 15.55 -57.30
C PRO A 342 15.49 16.87 -57.81
N SER A 343 14.69 17.92 -58.03
CA SER A 343 15.15 19.22 -58.52
C SER A 343 15.66 20.19 -57.43
N ILE A 344 15.56 19.87 -56.13
CA ILE A 344 16.03 20.74 -55.04
C ILE A 344 17.12 20.04 -54.18
N PRO A 345 18.41 20.19 -54.52
CA PRO A 345 19.53 19.49 -53.86
C PRO A 345 19.73 19.82 -52.37
N GLU A 346 19.25 20.97 -51.91
CA GLU A 346 19.45 21.46 -50.54
C GLU A 346 18.68 20.63 -49.49
N PHE A 347 17.64 19.89 -49.90
CA PHE A 347 16.85 19.01 -49.01
C PHE A 347 17.54 17.67 -48.69
N PHE A 348 18.67 17.34 -49.33
CA PHE A 348 19.37 16.07 -49.14
C PHE A 348 20.34 16.05 -47.95
N ILE A 349 20.56 17.19 -47.27
CA ILE A 349 21.55 17.28 -46.19
C ILE A 349 20.89 16.95 -44.85
N ILE A 350 21.28 15.81 -44.28
CA ILE A 350 20.93 15.46 -42.89
C ILE A 350 21.61 16.48 -41.96
N GLN A 351 20.80 17.25 -41.26
CA GLN A 351 21.28 18.13 -40.19
C GLN A 351 21.56 17.28 -38.94
N ASN A 352 22.79 17.31 -38.45
CA ASN A 352 23.24 16.57 -37.26
C ASN A 352 24.05 17.56 -36.42
N HIS A 353 23.34 18.38 -35.64
CA HIS A 353 23.96 19.41 -34.79
C HIS A 353 24.20 18.92 -33.36
N GLY A 354 23.94 17.64 -33.08
CA GLY A 354 24.16 17.04 -31.76
C GLY A 354 25.64 16.89 -31.42
N ASP A 355 25.94 16.86 -30.12
CA ASP A 355 27.29 16.73 -29.57
C ASP A 355 27.79 15.26 -29.51
N SER A 356 27.01 14.31 -30.01
CA SER A 356 27.26 12.87 -29.94
C SER A 356 27.40 12.29 -28.54
N ALA A 357 27.00 13.03 -27.49
CA ALA A 357 27.05 12.58 -26.11
C ALA A 357 26.05 11.45 -25.85
N TYR A 358 26.37 10.60 -24.89
CA TYR A 358 25.42 9.60 -24.37
C TYR A 358 24.47 10.27 -23.40
N ALA A 359 23.17 10.04 -23.58
CA ALA A 359 22.13 10.57 -22.69
C ALA A 359 21.23 9.44 -22.19
N PRO A 360 20.89 9.44 -20.89
CA PRO A 360 19.97 8.46 -20.33
C PRO A 360 18.56 8.67 -20.89
N MET A 361 17.87 7.58 -21.21
CA MET A 361 16.53 7.60 -21.81
C MET A 361 15.45 6.97 -20.93
N ASN A 362 15.85 6.31 -19.83
CA ASN A 362 14.94 5.79 -18.82
C ASN A 362 15.36 6.13 -17.38
N PRO A 363 15.82 7.36 -17.07
CA PRO A 363 16.11 7.73 -15.69
C PRO A 363 14.86 7.68 -14.81
N GLU A 364 15.10 7.41 -13.53
CA GLU A 364 14.13 7.39 -12.44
C GLU A 364 14.72 8.09 -11.21
N GLU A 365 13.95 8.97 -10.59
CA GLU A 365 14.26 9.59 -9.31
C GLU A 365 13.01 9.56 -8.44
N ASN A 366 13.16 9.13 -7.18
CA ASN A 366 12.06 8.99 -6.24
C ASN A 366 12.51 9.41 -4.86
N LEU A 367 11.77 10.33 -4.25
CA LEU A 367 11.94 10.72 -2.86
C LEU A 367 10.65 10.40 -2.11
N SER A 368 10.75 9.59 -1.06
CA SER A 368 9.60 9.22 -0.24
C SER A 368 9.84 9.50 1.24
N PHE A 369 8.76 9.83 1.93
CA PHE A 369 8.74 10.03 3.37
C PHE A 369 7.45 9.46 3.96
N ASN A 370 7.60 8.63 4.99
CA ASN A 370 6.49 8.09 5.75
C ASN A 370 6.69 8.39 7.23
N GLY A 371 5.63 8.80 7.91
CA GLY A 371 5.64 9.06 9.33
C GLY A 371 4.40 8.50 9.99
N LYS A 372 4.54 7.99 11.21
CA LYS A 372 3.43 7.51 12.04
C LYS A 372 3.60 7.99 13.47
N LEU A 373 2.54 8.57 14.02
CA LEU A 373 2.42 8.93 15.42
C LEU A 373 1.38 8.03 16.07
N THR A 374 1.69 7.48 17.24
CA THR A 374 0.78 6.60 17.98
C THR A 374 0.69 7.04 19.43
N TYR A 375 -0.53 7.24 19.92
CA TYR A 375 -0.79 7.67 21.30
C TYR A 375 -1.89 6.82 21.94
N GLY A 376 -1.54 6.13 23.03
CA GLY A 376 -2.50 5.40 23.85
C GLY A 376 -2.95 6.24 25.04
N LEU A 377 -4.26 6.29 25.29
CA LEU A 377 -4.89 6.87 26.47
C LEU A 377 -5.64 5.78 27.24
N PRO A 378 -4.95 4.98 28.09
CA PRO A 378 -5.57 3.88 28.82
C PRO A 378 -6.74 4.34 29.70
N GLY A 379 -6.64 5.51 30.33
CA GLY A 379 -7.71 6.04 31.19
C GLY A 379 -9.03 6.36 30.47
N LEU A 380 -9.00 6.47 29.14
CA LEU A 380 -10.20 6.70 28.31
C LEU A 380 -10.50 5.51 27.38
N ASN A 381 -9.73 4.41 27.48
CA ASN A 381 -9.80 3.28 26.56
C ASN A 381 -9.69 3.72 25.07
N LEU A 382 -8.81 4.68 24.78
CA LEU A 382 -8.61 5.21 23.43
C LEU A 382 -7.18 4.99 22.94
N LYS A 383 -7.02 4.72 21.65
CA LYS A 383 -5.75 4.75 20.93
C LYS A 383 -5.91 5.61 19.67
N PHE A 384 -5.00 6.56 19.49
CA PHE A 384 -4.89 7.38 18.30
C PHE A 384 -3.67 6.92 17.49
N ALA A 385 -3.84 6.83 16.17
CA ALA A 385 -2.76 6.63 15.24
C ALA A 385 -2.93 7.60 14.07
N TYR A 386 -1.88 8.34 13.75
CA TYR A 386 -1.84 9.22 12.60
C TYR A 386 -0.67 8.82 11.71
N SER A 387 -0.95 8.49 10.45
CA SER A 387 0.07 8.13 9.46
C SER A 387 0.06 9.14 8.32
N PHE A 388 1.24 9.56 7.89
CA PHE A 388 1.46 10.42 6.74
C PHE A 388 2.40 9.72 5.77
N PHE A 389 2.05 9.70 4.50
CA PHE A 389 2.88 9.17 3.42
C PHE A 389 2.99 10.24 2.35
N TRP A 390 4.18 10.41 1.79
CA TRP A 390 4.45 11.34 0.70
C TRP A 390 5.49 10.73 -0.24
N ASP A 391 5.27 10.85 -1.55
CA ASP A 391 6.28 10.55 -2.56
C ASP A 391 6.28 11.60 -3.67
N ASP A 392 7.48 11.91 -4.14
CA ASP A 392 7.74 12.70 -5.34
C ASP A 392 8.63 11.88 -6.27
N HIS A 393 8.15 11.69 -7.50
CA HIS A 393 8.70 10.74 -8.44
C HIS A 393 8.80 11.36 -9.82
N GLU A 394 9.98 11.26 -10.41
CA GLU A 394 10.29 11.68 -11.77
C GLU A 394 10.79 10.47 -12.55
N ASN A 395 10.27 10.25 -13.76
CA ASN A 395 10.81 9.23 -14.65
C ASN A 395 10.67 9.58 -16.13
N ARG A 396 11.40 8.85 -16.97
CA ARG A 396 11.22 8.86 -18.42
C ARG A 396 10.98 7.45 -18.93
N TYR A 397 10.00 7.29 -19.81
CA TYR A 397 9.77 6.02 -20.48
C TYR A 397 10.67 5.93 -21.71
N TYR A 398 11.31 4.78 -21.87
CA TYR A 398 12.15 4.52 -23.03
C TYR A 398 11.31 4.47 -24.30
N ASP A 399 11.68 5.27 -25.31
CA ASP A 399 11.20 5.12 -26.67
C ASP A 399 12.39 4.91 -27.61
N HIS A 400 12.41 3.76 -28.28
CA HIS A 400 13.48 3.38 -29.18
C HIS A 400 13.62 4.35 -30.38
N ALA A 401 12.54 5.02 -30.81
CA ALA A 401 12.57 5.93 -31.93
C ALA A 401 13.46 7.16 -31.67
N TYR A 402 13.55 7.60 -30.41
CA TYR A 402 14.37 8.74 -29.99
C TYR A 402 15.82 8.36 -29.65
N ARG A 403 16.28 7.15 -29.96
CA ARG A 403 17.65 6.70 -29.62
C ARG A 403 18.75 7.64 -30.12
N LEU A 404 18.53 8.34 -31.23
CA LEU A 404 19.48 9.30 -31.81
C LEU A 404 19.16 10.78 -31.48
N ALA A 405 18.02 11.03 -30.83
CA ALA A 405 17.51 12.34 -30.44
C ALA A 405 16.93 12.30 -29.01
N PRO A 406 17.71 11.87 -27.99
CA PRO A 406 17.18 11.50 -26.68
C PRO A 406 16.53 12.65 -25.90
N ASP A 407 16.88 13.90 -26.20
CA ASP A 407 16.31 15.08 -25.53
C ASP A 407 14.90 15.43 -26.03
N GLY A 408 14.39 14.74 -27.06
CA GLY A 408 13.02 14.90 -27.52
C GLY A 408 11.97 14.21 -26.62
N LEU A 409 12.40 13.41 -25.65
CA LEU A 409 11.52 12.65 -24.77
C LEU A 409 11.05 13.45 -23.57
N LYS A 410 9.73 13.47 -23.35
CA LYS A 410 9.14 14.08 -22.17
C LYS A 410 9.51 13.34 -20.87
N THR A 411 9.39 14.05 -19.77
CA THR A 411 9.49 13.47 -18.42
C THR A 411 8.10 13.39 -17.79
N HIS A 412 7.88 12.37 -16.95
CA HIS A 412 6.68 12.20 -16.15
C HIS A 412 6.99 12.51 -14.69
N PHE A 413 6.04 13.18 -14.06
CA PHE A 413 6.13 13.62 -12.68
C PHE A 413 4.90 13.13 -11.92
N ARG A 414 5.12 12.57 -10.74
CA ARG A 414 4.07 12.16 -9.82
C ARG A 414 4.42 12.69 -8.43
N THR A 415 3.50 13.41 -7.84
CA THR A 415 3.60 13.82 -6.42
C THR A 415 2.32 13.37 -5.73
N ASN A 416 2.46 12.60 -4.66
CA ASN A 416 1.33 12.07 -3.92
C ASN A 416 1.49 12.32 -2.42
N TYR A 417 0.36 12.39 -1.71
CA TYR A 417 0.35 12.25 -0.26
C TYR A 417 -0.91 11.58 0.25
N VAL A 418 -0.78 10.92 1.38
CA VAL A 418 -1.86 10.25 2.11
C VAL A 418 -1.78 10.66 3.58
N HIS A 419 -2.88 11.19 4.11
CA HIS A 419 -3.07 11.39 5.55
C HIS A 419 -4.09 10.39 6.07
N ASN A 420 -3.71 9.58 7.04
CA ASN A 420 -4.57 8.61 7.69
C ASN A 420 -4.65 8.93 9.18
N LEU A 421 -5.86 9.10 9.71
CA LEU A 421 -6.13 9.21 11.13
C LEU A 421 -7.00 8.02 11.54
N GLN A 422 -6.59 7.28 12.56
CA GLN A 422 -7.35 6.21 13.17
C GLN A 422 -7.54 6.49 14.65
N ILE A 423 -8.80 6.44 15.09
CA ILE A 423 -9.22 6.52 16.47
C ILE A 423 -9.82 5.16 16.82
N SER A 424 -9.29 4.54 17.86
CA SER A 424 -9.59 3.19 18.29
C SER A 424 -10.13 3.25 19.72
N TYR A 425 -11.36 2.77 19.95
CA TYR A 425 -12.07 2.81 21.23
C TYR A 425 -12.35 1.40 21.73
N PHE A 426 -12.00 1.13 22.99
CA PHE A 426 -12.06 -0.20 23.61
C PHE A 426 -13.04 -0.20 24.80
N PRO A 427 -14.37 -0.15 24.56
CA PRO A 427 -15.34 -0.08 25.65
C PRO A 427 -15.26 -1.28 26.61
N THR A 428 -14.94 -2.47 26.08
CA THR A 428 -14.73 -3.69 26.87
C THR A 428 -13.58 -4.52 26.28
N GLN A 429 -13.13 -5.57 26.96
CA GLN A 429 -12.14 -6.52 26.40
C GLN A 429 -12.67 -7.30 25.19
N SER A 430 -14.00 -7.44 25.08
CA SER A 430 -14.66 -8.16 24.00
C SER A 430 -15.14 -7.28 22.85
N THR A 431 -15.26 -5.96 23.06
CA THR A 431 -15.85 -5.02 22.11
C THR A 431 -14.89 -3.89 21.78
N PHE A 432 -14.77 -3.59 20.49
CA PHE A 432 -13.83 -2.62 19.95
C PHE A 432 -14.47 -1.84 18.80
N ALA A 433 -14.19 -0.54 18.70
CA ALA A 433 -14.66 0.29 17.60
C ALA A 433 -13.54 1.16 17.03
N THR A 434 -13.52 1.34 15.71
CA THR A 434 -12.61 2.25 15.03
C THR A 434 -13.35 3.29 14.21
N LEU A 435 -12.86 4.52 14.28
CA LEU A 435 -13.17 5.58 13.34
C LEU A 435 -11.89 5.94 12.60
N LYS A 436 -11.89 5.80 11.27
CA LYS A 436 -10.76 6.09 10.41
C LYS A 436 -11.13 7.20 9.42
N PHE A 437 -10.22 8.14 9.24
CA PHE A 437 -10.28 9.19 8.23
C PHE A 437 -9.07 9.05 7.32
N SER A 438 -9.27 9.24 6.02
CA SER A 438 -8.21 9.24 5.04
C SER A 438 -8.39 10.37 4.04
N HIS A 439 -7.30 11.07 3.75
CA HIS A 439 -7.23 12.07 2.70
C HIS A 439 -6.06 11.75 1.77
N ASN A 440 -6.38 11.41 0.53
CA ASN A 440 -5.42 11.04 -0.50
C ASN A 440 -5.40 12.10 -1.59
N TYR A 441 -4.21 12.49 -2.01
CA TYR A 441 -3.99 13.36 -3.15
C TYR A 441 -2.94 12.74 -4.06
N ASN A 442 -3.28 12.56 -5.33
CA ASN A 442 -2.34 12.07 -6.33
C ASN A 442 -2.28 13.05 -7.49
N THR A 443 -1.09 13.31 -7.99
CA THR A 443 -0.89 14.11 -9.20
C THR A 443 -0.08 13.33 -10.21
N TYR A 444 -0.37 13.53 -11.49
CA TYR A 444 0.38 12.92 -12.56
C TYR A 444 0.47 13.90 -13.72
N LYS A 445 1.70 14.33 -14.03
CA LYS A 445 1.99 15.32 -15.06
C LYS A 445 3.00 14.71 -16.03
N GLY A 446 2.88 15.08 -17.29
CA GLY A 446 3.85 14.71 -18.32
C GLY A 446 4.09 15.90 -19.21
N TYR A 447 5.36 16.27 -19.38
CA TYR A 447 5.76 17.34 -20.28
C TYR A 447 7.26 17.25 -20.60
N LEU A 448 7.64 17.79 -21.75
CA LEU A 448 9.04 17.96 -22.10
C LEU A 448 9.64 19.22 -21.48
N TYR A 449 8.93 20.34 -21.60
CA TYR A 449 9.31 21.61 -20.98
C TYR A 449 8.24 22.08 -19.99
N ALA A 450 8.66 22.66 -18.87
CA ALA A 450 7.75 23.10 -17.81
C ALA A 450 6.80 24.18 -18.31
N ASP A 451 7.36 25.16 -19.05
CA ASP A 451 6.59 26.17 -19.78
C ASP A 451 5.95 25.56 -21.03
N GLU A 452 4.65 25.79 -21.19
CA GLU A 452 3.88 25.33 -22.35
C GLU A 452 4.10 26.18 -23.60
N TYR A 453 4.65 27.39 -23.46
CA TYR A 453 5.01 28.30 -24.54
C TYR A 453 6.51 28.27 -24.85
N ASP A 454 7.25 27.28 -24.33
CA ASP A 454 8.68 27.16 -24.55
C ASP A 454 8.98 27.12 -26.06
N PRO A 455 9.82 28.04 -26.59
CA PRO A 455 10.08 28.15 -28.02
C PRO A 455 10.81 26.93 -28.60
N ARG A 456 11.36 26.05 -27.75
CA ARG A 456 11.97 24.79 -28.17
C ARG A 456 10.95 23.73 -28.60
N TYR A 457 9.66 23.94 -28.34
CA TYR A 457 8.62 23.19 -29.02
C TYR A 457 8.64 23.56 -30.52
N ILE A 458 8.94 22.60 -31.38
CA ILE A 458 9.02 22.80 -32.83
C ILE A 458 7.75 22.29 -33.55
N ASP A 459 7.66 22.58 -34.85
CA ASP A 459 6.60 22.04 -35.70
C ASP A 459 6.61 20.50 -35.65
N PRO A 460 5.48 19.83 -35.32
CA PRO A 460 5.35 18.38 -35.39
C PRO A 460 5.78 17.74 -36.72
N ASN A 461 5.74 18.49 -37.83
CA ASN A 461 6.22 18.03 -39.13
C ASN A 461 7.74 17.73 -39.13
N ASN A 462 8.53 18.45 -38.33
CA ASN A 462 9.95 18.17 -38.14
C ASN A 462 10.20 16.89 -37.32
N SER A 463 9.15 16.37 -36.67
CA SER A 463 9.16 15.11 -35.92
C SER A 463 8.68 13.93 -36.78
N THR A 464 8.64 14.04 -38.11
CA THR A 464 8.22 12.94 -38.98
C THR A 464 9.35 11.93 -39.18
N VAL A 465 9.07 10.66 -38.87
CA VAL A 465 9.96 9.55 -39.21
C VAL A 465 9.78 9.21 -40.69
N ILE A 466 10.88 8.98 -41.41
CA ILE A 466 10.86 8.60 -42.83
C ILE A 466 10.13 7.25 -43.02
N SER A 467 10.24 6.37 -42.01
CA SER A 467 9.62 5.05 -41.96
C SER A 467 9.51 4.56 -40.52
N SER A 468 8.58 3.64 -40.25
CA SER A 468 8.44 2.95 -38.95
C SER A 468 9.68 2.15 -38.53
N TYR A 469 10.65 1.96 -39.44
CA TYR A 469 11.92 1.27 -39.18
C TYR A 469 13.11 2.23 -39.03
N THR A 470 12.87 3.54 -38.94
CA THR A 470 13.92 4.56 -38.82
C THR A 470 13.86 5.29 -37.49
N PHE A 471 15.02 5.71 -37.00
CA PHE A 471 15.11 6.60 -35.85
C PHE A 471 14.65 8.01 -36.21
N ARG A 472 14.30 8.79 -35.19
CA ARG A 472 14.02 10.21 -35.34
C ARG A 472 15.33 10.99 -35.56
N TYR A 473 15.29 11.93 -36.50
CA TYR A 473 16.41 12.81 -36.88
C TYR A 473 16.24 14.22 -36.28
N GLY A 474 15.66 14.28 -35.08
CA GLY A 474 15.17 15.50 -34.43
C GLY A 474 13.71 15.34 -34.02
N GLY A 475 13.01 16.42 -33.71
CA GLY A 475 11.65 16.33 -33.19
C GLY A 475 11.58 16.26 -31.67
N ASN A 476 10.37 16.41 -31.15
CA ASN A 476 10.11 16.31 -29.73
C ASN A 476 8.69 15.79 -29.45
N ASP A 477 8.52 15.19 -28.26
CA ASP A 477 7.20 14.82 -27.75
C ASP A 477 6.39 16.09 -27.53
N ILE A 478 5.18 16.09 -28.11
CA ILE A 478 4.28 17.24 -28.08
C ILE A 478 3.15 17.06 -27.08
N ASP A 479 2.90 15.84 -26.61
CA ASP A 479 1.85 15.58 -25.66
C ASP A 479 2.22 16.13 -24.27
N ARG A 480 1.23 16.76 -23.66
CA ARG A 480 1.29 17.26 -22.30
C ARG A 480 0.02 16.86 -21.59
N TYR A 481 0.16 16.40 -20.36
CA TYR A 481 -0.99 16.07 -19.53
C TYR A 481 -0.79 16.49 -18.08
N ASN A 482 -1.90 16.72 -17.41
CA ASN A 482 -1.97 17.05 -16.01
C ASN A 482 -3.23 16.41 -15.43
N ARG A 483 -3.04 15.52 -14.47
CA ARG A 483 -4.10 14.82 -13.75
C ARG A 483 -3.90 15.05 -12.26
N TYR A 484 -5.00 15.23 -11.55
CA TYR A 484 -4.99 15.04 -10.12
C TYR A 484 -6.25 14.31 -9.65
N THR A 485 -6.12 13.59 -8.56
CA THR A 485 -7.24 12.98 -7.84
C THR A 485 -7.15 13.40 -6.38
N LYS A 486 -8.30 13.72 -5.80
CA LYS A 486 -8.46 13.91 -4.35
C LYS A 486 -9.49 12.89 -3.89
N SER A 487 -9.18 12.14 -2.84
CA SER A 487 -10.12 11.20 -2.23
C SER A 487 -10.18 11.43 -0.74
N ASN A 488 -11.39 11.61 -0.21
CA ASN A 488 -11.64 11.63 1.22
C ASN A 488 -12.45 10.39 1.58
N LEU A 489 -12.04 9.71 2.65
CA LEU A 489 -12.71 8.51 3.14
C LEU A 489 -12.94 8.63 4.65
N ILE A 490 -14.13 8.20 5.06
CA ILE A 490 -14.50 8.02 6.46
C ILE A 490 -14.94 6.57 6.60
N LEU A 491 -14.37 5.86 7.55
CA LEU A 491 -14.68 4.46 7.83
C LEU A 491 -14.95 4.29 9.31
N LEU A 492 -16.12 3.75 9.61
CA LEU A 492 -16.53 3.34 10.95
C LEU A 492 -16.60 1.81 10.96
N ALA A 493 -16.01 1.18 11.96
CA ALA A 493 -16.14 -0.25 12.18
C ALA A 493 -16.30 -0.54 13.68
N ALA A 494 -17.08 -1.55 14.02
CA ALA A 494 -17.18 -2.08 15.37
C ALA A 494 -17.18 -3.61 15.32
N GLU A 495 -16.44 -4.20 16.25
CA GLU A 495 -16.27 -5.64 16.42
C GLU A 495 -16.62 -6.00 17.85
N SER A 496 -17.35 -7.10 18.03
CA SER A 496 -17.64 -7.66 19.34
C SER A 496 -17.58 -9.18 19.32
N GLN A 497 -16.76 -9.73 20.21
CA GLN A 497 -16.71 -11.17 20.49
C GLN A 497 -17.87 -11.52 21.42
N ILE A 498 -18.85 -12.28 20.92
CA ILE A 498 -20.08 -12.61 21.67
C ILE A 498 -19.93 -13.92 22.44
N THR A 499 -19.24 -14.92 21.86
CA THR A 499 -18.92 -16.20 22.52
C THR A 499 -17.45 -16.53 22.32
N LYS A 500 -16.98 -17.70 22.76
CA LYS A 500 -15.59 -18.14 22.54
C LYS A 500 -15.26 -18.27 21.05
N GLU A 501 -16.23 -18.67 20.23
CA GLU A 501 -16.09 -18.94 18.81
C GLU A 501 -16.78 -17.92 17.89
N HIS A 502 -17.72 -17.12 18.40
CA HIS A 502 -18.52 -16.20 17.57
C HIS A 502 -18.10 -14.74 17.73
N LYS A 503 -17.75 -14.10 16.60
CA LYS A 503 -17.45 -12.68 16.46
C LYS A 503 -18.48 -12.02 15.55
N ILE A 504 -19.02 -10.87 15.98
CA ILE A 504 -19.86 -10.01 15.15
C ILE A 504 -19.05 -8.79 14.77
N LYS A 505 -19.20 -8.36 13.52
CA LYS A 505 -18.53 -7.20 12.96
C LYS A 505 -19.48 -6.41 12.11
N ILE A 506 -19.47 -5.10 12.31
CA ILE A 506 -20.29 -4.14 11.57
C ILE A 506 -19.42 -2.96 11.16
N GLY A 507 -19.83 -2.26 10.12
CA GLY A 507 -19.16 -1.04 9.70
C GLY A 507 -19.92 -0.29 8.62
N ALA A 508 -19.42 0.91 8.33
CA ALA A 508 -19.91 1.80 7.31
C ALA A 508 -18.73 2.60 6.72
N GLU A 509 -18.79 2.89 5.44
CA GLU A 509 -17.78 3.67 4.74
C GLU A 509 -18.44 4.71 3.84
N GLY A 510 -17.87 5.92 3.83
CA GLY A 510 -18.19 6.97 2.87
C GLY A 510 -16.93 7.40 2.13
N ARG A 511 -17.00 7.46 0.80
CA ARG A 511 -15.92 7.95 -0.07
C ARG A 511 -16.38 9.13 -0.90
N PHE A 512 -15.52 10.13 -1.03
CA PHE A 512 -15.76 11.32 -1.82
C PHE A 512 -14.54 11.58 -2.70
N HIS A 513 -14.76 11.63 -4.01
CA HIS A 513 -13.68 11.78 -4.99
C HIS A 513 -13.83 13.06 -5.81
N GLN A 514 -12.72 13.74 -6.04
CA GLN A 514 -12.60 14.81 -7.03
C GLN A 514 -11.51 14.41 -8.02
N LEU A 515 -11.88 14.29 -9.29
CA LEU A 515 -10.95 13.93 -10.36
C LEU A 515 -10.83 15.07 -11.36
N PHE A 516 -9.60 15.34 -11.77
CA PHE A 516 -9.28 16.23 -12.87
C PHE A 516 -8.31 15.51 -13.79
N ASN A 517 -8.60 15.52 -15.09
CA ASN A 517 -7.74 14.95 -16.10
C ASN A 517 -7.74 15.87 -17.31
N PHE A 518 -6.55 16.35 -17.69
CA PHE A 518 -6.36 17.23 -18.83
C PHE A 518 -5.19 16.74 -19.67
N TRP A 519 -5.38 16.76 -20.98
CA TRP A 519 -4.33 16.45 -21.95
C TRP A 519 -4.43 17.40 -23.13
N LYS A 520 -3.29 17.71 -23.76
CA LYS A 520 -3.19 18.50 -24.98
C LYS A 520 -1.91 18.18 -25.74
N ASP A 521 -1.90 18.50 -27.03
CA ASP A 521 -0.68 18.56 -27.84
C ASP A 521 -0.20 20.01 -27.94
N ILE A 522 1.10 20.24 -27.77
CA ILE A 522 1.76 21.52 -28.05
C ILE A 522 2.22 21.54 -29.51
N ARG A 523 1.66 22.44 -30.32
CA ARG A 523 2.04 22.58 -31.74
C ARG A 523 2.52 23.98 -32.03
N ASN A 524 3.80 24.10 -32.32
CA ASN A 524 4.37 25.34 -32.81
C ASN A 524 4.29 25.37 -34.34
N GLN A 525 3.18 25.93 -34.85
CA GLN A 525 3.00 26.21 -36.27
C GLN A 525 3.62 27.58 -36.54
N THR A 526 4.85 27.59 -37.05
CA THR A 526 5.56 28.75 -37.58
C THR A 526 5.84 28.57 -39.05
#